data_AF-A0A2P5EVE7-F1
#
_entry.id   AF-A0A2P5EVE7-F1
#
_cell.length_a   1.000
_cell.length_b   1.000
_cell.length_c   1.000
_cell.angle_alpha   90.00
_cell.angle_beta   90.00
_cell.angle_gamma   90.00
#
_symmetry.space_group_name_H-M   'P 1'
#
loop_
_entity.id
_entity.type
_entity.pdbx_description
1 polymer ?
#
loop_
_entity_poly.entity_id
_entity_poly.type
_entity_poly.pdbx_seq_one_letter_code
_entity_poly.pdbx_strand_id
1 'polypeptide(L)' 'MMLSLKGNNFHGKIPKTFLDGNNLETLDLSQNKLQGNVPKSLIKCKALEVLNLGHN' A
#
# COMPACT_ATOMS: atom_id res chain seq x y z
N MET A 1 7.27 -1.14 -11.05
CA MET A 1 7.85 -0.15 -10.10
C MET A 1 7.64 -0.60 -8.65
N MET A 2 8.64 -0.41 -7.78
CA MET A 2 8.56 -0.75 -6.35
C MET A 2 8.45 0.51 -5.49
N LEU A 3 7.54 0.48 -4.50
CA LEU A 3 7.48 1.45 -3.40
C LEU A 3 7.54 0.71 -2.07
N SER A 4 8.58 0.99 -1.28
CA SER A 4 8.68 0.50 0.09
C SER A 4 8.72 1.66 1.06
N LEU A 5 7.81 1.61 2.03
CA LEU A 5 7.71 2.50 3.19
C LEU A 5 7.82 1.69 4.49
N LYS A 6 8.43 0.51 4.40
CA LYS A 6 8.60 -0.41 5.52
C LYS A 6 9.32 0.23 6.70
N GLY A 7 8.92 -0.12 7.92
CA GLY A 7 9.68 0.20 9.14
C GLY A 7 9.60 1.66 9.56
N ASN A 8 8.48 2.32 9.27
CA ASN A 8 8.23 3.70 9.66
C ASN A 8 7.20 3.78 10.79
N ASN A 9 6.87 5.00 11.22
CA ASN A 9 5.84 5.25 12.23
C ASN A 9 4.53 5.75 11.61
N PHE A 10 4.24 5.43 10.33
CA PHE A 10 3.01 5.89 9.69
C PHE A 10 1.80 5.30 10.39
N HIS A 11 0.80 6.15 10.61
CA HIS A 11 -0.41 5.80 11.34
C HIS A 11 -1.66 6.25 10.60
N GLY A 12 -2.82 5.78 11.05
CA GLY A 12 -4.09 6.06 10.39
C GLY A 12 -4.32 5.16 9.17
N LYS A 13 -5.20 5.58 8.27
CA LYS A 13 -5.69 4.74 7.17
C LYS A 13 -4.84 4.92 5.91
N ILE A 14 -4.68 3.84 5.14
CA ILE A 14 -4.14 3.94 3.78
C ILE A 14 -5.10 4.79 2.92
N PRO A 15 -4.61 5.85 2.25
CA PRO A 15 -5.46 6.76 1.49
C PRO A 15 -6.11 6.07 0.28
N LYS A 16 -7.31 6.53 -0.08
CA LYS A 16 -8.09 5.96 -1.21
C LYS A 16 -7.68 6.52 -2.58
N THR A 17 -6.46 7.01 -2.75
CA THR A 17 -6.03 7.87 -3.86
C THR A 17 -5.28 7.15 -4.98
N PHE A 18 -5.31 5.81 -5.04
CA PHE A 18 -4.67 5.07 -6.12
C PHE A 18 -5.33 5.39 -7.47
N LEU A 19 -4.51 5.86 -8.42
CA LEU A 19 -4.92 6.26 -9.76
C LEU A 19 -4.93 5.07 -10.72
N ASP A 20 -5.80 5.11 -11.72
CA ASP A 20 -5.80 4.12 -12.80
C ASP A 20 -4.50 4.24 -13.63
N GLY A 21 -3.99 3.10 -14.09
CA GLY A 21 -2.81 3.07 -14.97
C GLY A 21 -1.46 3.28 -14.28
N ASN A 22 -1.39 3.15 -12.94
CA ASN A 22 -0.11 3.13 -12.26
C ASN A 22 0.65 1.80 -12.52
N ASN A 23 1.97 1.89 -12.66
CA ASN A 23 2.87 0.74 -12.89
C ASN A 23 3.45 0.22 -11.57
N LEU A 24 2.72 0.35 -10.46
CA LEU A 24 3.17 -0.12 -9.16
C LEU A 24 3.05 -1.65 -9.11
N GLU A 25 4.19 -2.32 -9.00
CA GLU A 25 4.32 -3.79 -8.95
C GLU A 25 4.48 -4.29 -7.53
N THR A 26 5.15 -3.52 -6.67
CA THR A 26 5.36 -3.87 -5.26
C THR A 26 5.03 -2.68 -4.38
N LEU A 27 4.18 -2.92 -3.38
CA LEU A 27 3.89 -1.99 -2.30
C LEU A 27 4.18 -2.66 -0.96
N ASP A 28 5.24 -2.22 -0.28
CA ASP A 28 5.58 -2.68 1.07
C ASP A 28 5.31 -1.55 2.09
N LEU A 29 4.26 -1.73 2.89
CA LEU A 29 3.89 -0.86 4.01
C LEU A 29 4.12 -1.55 5.35
N SER A 30 4.82 -2.68 5.39
CA SER A 30 4.98 -3.48 6.61
C SER A 30 5.72 -2.74 7.72
N GLN A 31 5.56 -3.19 8.97
CA GLN A 31 6.22 -2.60 10.13
C GLN A 31 5.92 -1.10 10.27
N ASN A 32 4.63 -0.76 10.26
CA ASN A 32 4.13 0.59 10.52
C ASN A 32 3.04 0.51 11.62
N LYS A 33 2.20 1.54 11.75
CA LYS A 33 1.08 1.61 12.71
C LYS A 33 -0.23 1.93 11.98
N LEU A 34 -0.37 1.44 10.75
CA LEU A 34 -1.51 1.72 9.89
C LEU A 34 -2.74 0.95 10.36
N GLN A 35 -3.88 1.62 10.38
CA GLN A 35 -5.13 1.08 10.92
C GLN A 35 -6.26 1.16 9.90
N GLY A 36 -7.30 0.36 10.09
CA GLY A 36 -8.48 0.31 9.23
C GLY A 36 -8.31 -0.60 8.02
N ASN A 37 -9.18 -0.43 7.02
CA ASN A 37 -9.30 -1.37 5.91
C ASN A 37 -8.38 -1.00 4.74
N VAL A 38 -7.92 -2.02 4.03
CA VAL A 38 -7.25 -1.89 2.74
C VAL A 38 -8.18 -1.17 1.74
N PRO A 39 -7.76 -0.07 1.11
CA PRO A 39 -8.62 0.71 0.25
C PRO A 39 -8.94 -0.05 -1.04
N LYS A 40 -10.23 -0.13 -1.40
CA LYS A 40 -10.69 -0.78 -2.64
C LYS A 40 -10.03 -0.20 -3.90
N SER A 41 -9.55 1.05 -3.87
CA SER A 41 -8.86 1.67 -5.01
C SER A 41 -7.53 1.01 -5.36
N LEU A 42 -6.94 0.17 -4.49
CA LEU A 42 -5.79 -0.67 -4.86
C LEU A 42 -6.08 -1.59 -6.06
N ILE A 43 -7.36 -1.92 -6.34
CA ILE A 43 -7.75 -2.68 -7.53
C ILE A 43 -7.41 -1.99 -8.86
N LYS A 44 -7.09 -0.69 -8.81
CA LYS A 44 -6.67 0.13 -9.95
C LYS A 44 -5.18 -0.04 -10.28
N CYS A 45 -4.38 -0.52 -9.33
CA CYS A 45 -2.98 -0.86 -9.53
C CYS A 45 -2.87 -2.20 -10.26
N LYS A 46 -3.12 -2.21 -11.58
CA LYS A 46 -3.21 -3.45 -12.38
C LYS A 46 -1.90 -4.23 -12.46
N ALA A 47 -0.76 -3.56 -12.30
CA ALA A 47 0.54 -4.18 -12.27
C ALA A 47 0.95 -4.71 -10.88
N LEU A 48 0.14 -4.52 -9.83
CA LEU A 48 0.52 -4.86 -8.46
C LEU A 48 0.57 -6.37 -8.25
N GLU A 49 1.76 -6.89 -7.99
CA GLU A 49 2.04 -8.31 -7.76
C GLU A 49 2.26 -8.59 -6.28
N VAL A 50 2.88 -7.65 -5.55
CA VAL A 50 3.22 -7.81 -4.14
C VAL A 50 2.62 -6.68 -3.31
N LEU A 51 1.77 -7.04 -2.35
CA LEU A 51 1.24 -6.16 -1.32
C LEU A 51 1.63 -6.71 0.06
N ASN A 52 2.53 -6.01 0.75
CA ASN A 52 2.93 -6.38 2.11
C ASN A 52 2.40 -5.36 3.12
N LEU A 53 1.51 -5.82 3.99
CA LEU A 53 0.87 -5.03 5.06
C LEU A 53 1.18 -5.59 6.47
N GLY A 54 2.11 -6.54 6.59
CA GLY A 54 2.39 -7.22 7.86
C GLY A 54 2.86 -6.26 8.96
N HIS A 55 2.54 -6.57 10.20
CA HIS A 55 2.95 -5.78 11.38
C HIS A 55 2.54 -4.30 11.28
N ASN A 56 1.23 -4.03 11.20
CA ASN A 56 0.61 -2.71 11.17
C ASN A 56 -0.49 -2.57 12.25
#